data_AF-A0A1B6LPX0-F1
#
_entry.id   AF-A0A1B6LPX0-F1
#
_cell.length_a   1.000
_cell.length_b   1.000
_cell.length_c   1.000
_cell.angle_alpha   90.00
_cell.angle_beta   90.00
_cell.angle_gamma   90.00
#
_symmetry.space_group_name_H-M   'P 1'
#
loop_
_entity.id
_entity.type
_entity.pdbx_description
1 polymer ?
#
loop_
_entity_poly.entity_id
_entity_poly.type
_entity_poly.pdbx_seq_one_letter_code
_entity_poly.pdbx_strand_id
1 'polypeptide(L)'
;MDPRRLILCQLVLAWTVLGQSDRLDLPVCLESFDIHQDKIIRTQDSRAMGAKYINERDVSSREECLRLCCETQDCDVFVFEEKTPGSCYLFQCGTPEDFKCKFTKHHNYTSAVLVVNRHLTELESQIKHTQHEHELAKLRKPESEPVSVTMIVPSS
;
A
#
# COMPACT_ATOMS: atom_id res chain seq x y z
N MET A 1 -6.84 37.22 27.77
CA MET A 1 -6.44 36.04 26.97
C MET A 1 -5.01 35.67 27.34
N ASP A 2 -4.76 34.42 27.70
CA ASP A 2 -3.46 33.94 28.18
C ASP A 2 -2.64 33.36 27.01
N PRO A 3 -1.51 33.99 26.59
CA PRO A 3 -0.75 33.59 25.40
C PRO A 3 -0.12 32.19 25.53
N ARG A 4 0.00 31.66 26.75
CA ARG A 4 0.55 30.32 27.02
C ARG A 4 -0.42 29.19 26.69
N ARG A 5 -1.73 29.46 26.73
CA ARG A 5 -2.78 28.48 26.35
C ARG A 5 -2.89 28.29 24.84
N LEU A 6 -2.51 29.30 24.05
CA LEU A 6 -2.59 29.25 22.58
C LEU A 6 -1.49 28.35 21.98
N ILE A 7 -0.28 28.40 22.57
CA ILE A 7 0.87 27.59 22.14
C ILE A 7 0.66 26.10 22.41
N LEU A 8 0.06 25.76 23.56
CA LEU A 8 -0.27 24.38 23.91
C LEU A 8 -1.30 23.78 22.94
N CYS A 9 -2.28 24.58 22.49
CA CYS A 9 -3.29 24.17 21.51
C CYS A 9 -2.67 23.92 20.12
N GLN A 10 -1.72 24.76 19.69
CA GLN A 10 -1.03 24.57 18.40
C GLN A 10 -0.13 23.34 18.37
N LEU A 11 0.52 22.99 19.47
CA LEU A 11 1.36 21.79 19.56
C LEU A 11 0.51 20.50 19.55
N VAL A 12 -0.65 20.48 20.21
CA VAL A 12 -1.56 19.31 20.17
C VAL A 12 -2.07 19.07 18.74
N LEU A 13 -2.39 20.13 17.99
CA LEU A 13 -2.83 20.02 16.60
C LEU A 13 -1.72 19.50 15.68
N ALA A 14 -0.47 19.93 15.88
CA ALA A 14 0.68 19.42 15.13
C ALA A 14 0.94 17.92 15.40
N TRP A 15 0.71 17.45 16.62
CA TRP A 15 0.88 16.04 16.98
C TRP A 15 -0.27 15.15 16.46
N THR A 16 -1.47 15.69 16.30
CA THR A 16 -2.57 14.96 15.64
C THR A 16 -2.41 14.87 14.12
N VAL A 17 -1.66 15.78 13.50
CA VAL A 17 -1.45 15.81 12.03
C VAL A 17 -0.31 14.88 11.59
N LEU A 18 0.57 14.46 12.50
CA LEU A 18 1.64 13.48 12.25
C LEU A 18 1.21 12.01 12.43
N GLY A 19 -0.10 11.74 12.33
CA GLY A 19 -0.58 10.38 12.09
C GLY A 19 -0.28 10.00 10.64
N GLN A 20 0.95 9.56 10.37
CA GLN A 20 1.36 9.06 9.07
C GLN A 20 0.53 7.80 8.76
N SER A 21 -0.54 7.95 7.99
CA SER A 21 -1.24 6.81 7.42
C SER A 21 -0.28 6.20 6.40
N ASP A 22 0.31 5.05 6.74
CA ASP A 22 1.08 4.18 5.83
C ASP A 22 0.14 3.68 4.72
N ARG A 23 -0.17 4.57 3.77
CA ARG A 23 -1.03 4.24 2.64
C ARG A 23 -0.15 3.65 1.57
N LEU A 24 0.01 2.33 1.61
CA LEU A 24 0.68 1.57 0.55
C LEU A 24 0.04 1.93 -0.79
N ASP A 25 0.87 2.11 -1.82
CA ASP A 25 0.38 2.34 -3.18
C ASP A 25 -0.52 1.18 -3.61
N LEU A 26 -1.68 1.48 -4.20
CA LEU A 26 -2.71 0.47 -4.47
C LEU A 26 -2.16 -0.70 -5.31
N PRO A 27 -1.48 -0.48 -6.46
CA PRO A 27 -0.79 -1.54 -7.19
C PRO A 27 0.12 -2.44 -6.33
N VAL A 28 0.94 -1.84 -5.47
CA VAL A 28 1.86 -2.59 -4.59
C VAL A 28 1.07 -3.44 -3.60
N CYS A 29 0.00 -2.89 -3.03
CA CYS A 29 -0.89 -3.65 -2.15
C CYS A 29 -1.49 -4.87 -2.85
N LEU A 30 -1.98 -4.70 -4.09
CA LEU A 30 -2.63 -5.79 -4.82
C LEU A 30 -1.68 -6.98 -5.08
N GLU A 31 -0.38 -6.71 -5.21
CA GLU A 31 0.65 -7.73 -5.49
C GLU A 31 1.30 -8.31 -4.21
N SER A 32 1.00 -7.75 -3.03
CA SER A 32 1.68 -8.08 -1.78
C SER A 32 0.95 -9.11 -0.91
N PHE A 33 -0.03 -9.85 -1.44
CA PHE A 33 -0.78 -10.85 -0.68
C PHE A 33 -0.22 -12.26 -0.89
N ASP A 34 0.03 -12.97 0.22
CA ASP A 34 0.20 -14.43 0.22
C ASP A 34 -1.17 -15.10 0.32
N ILE A 35 -1.53 -15.89 -0.71
CA ILE A 35 -2.85 -16.47 -0.88
C ILE A 35 -2.85 -17.93 -0.45
N HIS A 36 -3.76 -18.28 0.47
CA HIS A 36 -3.92 -19.62 1.00
C HIS A 36 -5.34 -20.16 0.75
N GLN A 37 -5.44 -21.12 -0.16
CA GLN A 37 -6.68 -21.86 -0.42
C GLN A 37 -7.01 -22.84 0.71
N ASP A 38 -8.28 -23.23 0.81
CA ASP A 38 -8.83 -24.13 1.82
C ASP A 38 -8.51 -23.70 3.26
N LYS A 39 -8.44 -22.39 3.51
CA LYS A 39 -8.15 -21.83 4.84
C LYS A 39 -9.21 -20.83 5.25
N ILE A 40 -9.53 -20.85 6.54
CA ILE A 40 -10.37 -19.86 7.20
C ILE A 40 -9.72 -19.41 8.50
N ILE A 41 -10.06 -18.22 8.97
CA ILE A 41 -9.64 -17.72 10.28
C ILE A 41 -10.52 -18.34 11.38
N ARG A 42 -9.89 -18.83 12.45
CA ARG A 42 -10.56 -19.18 13.71
C ARG A 42 -10.93 -17.90 14.45
N THR A 43 -12.04 -17.27 14.07
CA THR A 43 -12.41 -15.92 14.51
C THR A 43 -12.33 -15.71 16.02
N GLN A 44 -12.81 -16.66 16.83
CA GLN A 44 -12.79 -16.54 18.29
C GLN A 44 -11.36 -16.55 18.85
N ASP A 45 -10.53 -17.53 18.45
CA ASP A 45 -9.12 -17.62 18.84
C ASP A 45 -8.34 -16.38 18.42
N SER A 46 -8.51 -15.92 17.18
CA SER A 46 -7.81 -14.75 16.65
C SER A 46 -8.17 -13.50 17.43
N ARG A 47 -9.45 -13.30 17.74
CA ARG A 47 -9.91 -12.17 18.56
C ARG A 47 -9.40 -12.24 20.00
N ALA A 48 -9.32 -13.44 20.57
CA ALA A 48 -8.74 -13.65 21.90
C ALA A 48 -7.25 -13.25 21.95
N MET A 49 -6.53 -13.36 20.82
CA MET A 49 -5.16 -12.87 20.69
C MET A 49 -5.08 -11.38 20.30
N GLY A 50 -6.21 -10.73 20.03
CA GLY A 50 -6.31 -9.29 19.75
C GLY A 50 -6.50 -8.93 18.28
N ALA A 51 -6.74 -9.90 17.38
CA ALA A 51 -7.15 -9.59 16.02
C ALA A 51 -8.52 -8.90 16.01
N LYS A 52 -8.77 -8.02 15.06
CA LYS A 52 -10.06 -7.35 14.89
C LYS A 52 -10.73 -7.81 13.61
N TYR A 53 -12.02 -8.09 13.71
CA TYR A 53 -12.89 -8.15 12.54
C TYR A 53 -13.27 -6.72 12.16
N ILE A 54 -13.07 -6.33 10.91
CA ILE A 54 -13.30 -4.98 10.43
C ILE A 54 -14.73 -4.87 9.89
N ASN A 55 -15.05 -5.61 8.83
CA ASN A 55 -16.37 -5.65 8.19
C ASN A 55 -16.48 -6.86 7.23
N GLU A 56 -17.64 -6.99 6.62
CA GLU A 56 -17.90 -7.91 5.51
C GLU A 56 -18.69 -7.26 4.39
N ARG A 57 -18.48 -7.76 3.17
CA ARG A 57 -19.26 -7.40 1.98
C ARG A 57 -19.31 -8.57 1.00
N ASP A 58 -20.45 -8.73 0.34
CA ASP A 58 -20.52 -9.62 -0.82
C ASP A 58 -19.84 -8.98 -2.02
N VAL A 59 -19.00 -9.76 -2.71
CA VAL A 59 -18.22 -9.35 -3.87
C VAL A 59 -18.32 -10.42 -4.96
N SER A 60 -18.05 -10.02 -6.20
CA SER A 60 -18.17 -10.88 -7.37
C SER A 60 -17.00 -11.85 -7.54
N SER A 61 -15.83 -11.50 -7.02
CA SER A 61 -14.62 -12.32 -7.12
C SER A 61 -13.64 -12.08 -5.98
N ARG A 62 -12.64 -12.95 -5.88
CA ARG A 62 -11.53 -12.82 -4.92
C ARG A 62 -10.70 -11.55 -5.17
N GLU A 63 -10.51 -11.18 -6.42
CA GLU A 63 -9.76 -9.98 -6.80
C GLU A 63 -10.46 -8.71 -6.30
N GLU A 64 -11.80 -8.70 -6.30
CA GLU A 64 -12.59 -7.62 -5.71
C GLU A 64 -12.45 -7.60 -4.18
N CYS A 65 -12.41 -8.75 -3.52
CA CYS A 65 -12.15 -8.85 -2.07
C CYS A 65 -10.76 -8.31 -1.69
N LEU A 66 -9.75 -8.64 -2.51
CA LEU A 66 -8.38 -8.17 -2.35
C LEU A 66 -8.29 -6.64 -2.50
N ARG A 67 -8.94 -6.08 -3.53
CA ARG A 67 -9.04 -4.63 -3.72
C ARG A 67 -9.74 -3.95 -2.53
N LEU A 68 -10.83 -4.56 -2.05
CA LEU A 68 -11.57 -4.05 -0.91
C LEU A 68 -10.69 -3.99 0.35
N CYS A 69 -9.84 -4.99 0.59
CA CYS A 69 -8.87 -4.95 1.69
C CYS A 69 -7.86 -3.81 1.53
N CYS A 70 -7.26 -3.62 0.34
CA CYS A 70 -6.32 -2.52 0.11
C CYS A 70 -6.93 -1.12 0.30
N GLU A 71 -8.23 -0.97 0.02
CA GLU A 71 -8.95 0.30 0.21
C GLU A 71 -9.48 0.48 1.64
N THR A 72 -9.48 -0.60 2.45
CA THR A 72 -9.95 -0.59 3.84
C THR A 72 -8.80 -0.33 4.80
N GLN A 73 -8.92 0.73 5.60
CA GLN A 73 -7.94 1.05 6.63
C GLN A 73 -7.74 -0.13 7.59
N ASP A 74 -6.48 -0.38 7.96
CA ASP A 74 -6.03 -1.43 8.87
C ASP A 74 -6.28 -2.89 8.40
N CYS A 75 -6.76 -3.10 7.17
CA CYS A 75 -6.90 -4.45 6.63
C CYS A 75 -5.53 -5.02 6.23
N ASP A 76 -5.15 -6.12 6.86
CA ASP A 76 -3.93 -6.87 6.55
C ASP A 76 -4.24 -8.34 6.20
N VAL A 77 -5.47 -8.80 6.40
CA VAL A 77 -5.93 -10.14 6.02
C VAL A 77 -7.37 -10.08 5.54
N PHE A 78 -7.66 -10.81 4.47
CA PHE A 78 -9.05 -11.07 4.05
C PHE A 78 -9.33 -12.58 3.95
N VAL A 79 -10.61 -12.93 4.07
CA VAL A 79 -11.14 -14.26 3.76
C VAL A 79 -12.23 -14.10 2.72
N PHE A 80 -12.13 -14.84 1.62
CA PHE A 80 -13.14 -14.90 0.57
C PHE A 80 -13.80 -16.28 0.56
N GLU A 81 -15.14 -16.30 0.56
CA GLU A 81 -15.92 -17.51 0.29
C GLU A 81 -15.93 -17.78 -1.21
N GLU A 82 -15.37 -18.92 -1.64
CA GLU A 82 -15.16 -19.29 -3.05
C GLU A 82 -16.48 -19.69 -3.75
N LYS A 83 -17.36 -18.71 -3.94
CA LYS A 83 -18.63 -18.75 -4.67
C LYS A 83 -18.93 -17.39 -5.31
N THR A 84 -19.95 -17.29 -6.16
CA THR A 84 -20.31 -16.04 -6.85
C THR A 84 -21.81 -15.73 -6.71
N PRO A 85 -22.21 -14.64 -6.02
CA PRO A 85 -21.37 -13.75 -5.21
C PRO A 85 -20.86 -14.47 -3.95
N GLY A 86 -19.64 -14.15 -3.55
CA GLY A 86 -18.99 -14.68 -2.34
C GLY A 86 -18.84 -13.60 -1.30
N SER A 87 -18.93 -13.97 -0.03
CA SER A 87 -18.74 -13.03 1.07
C SER A 87 -17.24 -12.81 1.32
N CYS A 88 -16.84 -11.55 1.40
CA CYS A 88 -15.50 -11.08 1.71
C CYS A 88 -15.46 -10.54 3.14
N TYR A 89 -14.62 -11.14 3.99
CA TYR A 89 -14.47 -10.78 5.40
C TYR A 89 -13.10 -10.17 5.63
N LEU A 90 -13.04 -8.99 6.23
CA LEU A 90 -11.79 -8.23 6.43
C LEU A 90 -11.35 -8.24 7.90
N PHE A 91 -10.06 -8.39 8.11
CA PHE A 91 -9.45 -8.48 9.43
C PHE A 91 -8.21 -7.61 9.56
N GLN A 92 -7.96 -7.17 10.80
CA GLN A 92 -6.69 -6.62 11.27
C GLN A 92 -6.04 -7.67 12.18
N CYS A 93 -5.01 -8.33 11.69
CA CYS A 93 -4.29 -9.41 12.35
C CYS A 93 -2.95 -8.94 12.94
N GLY A 94 -2.45 -7.76 12.58
CA GLY A 94 -1.20 -7.20 13.08
C GLY A 94 0.00 -7.52 12.18
N THR A 95 1.18 -7.05 12.60
CA THR A 95 2.41 -7.22 11.82
C THR A 95 2.89 -8.67 11.83
N PRO A 96 3.79 -9.07 10.91
CA PRO A 96 4.36 -10.42 10.90
C PRO A 96 5.00 -10.85 12.24
N GLU A 97 5.56 -9.91 13.00
CA GLU A 97 6.19 -10.16 14.31
C GLU A 97 5.18 -10.37 15.45
N ASP A 98 3.97 -9.81 15.34
CA ASP A 98 2.88 -9.92 16.33
C ASP A 98 1.57 -10.32 15.63
N PHE A 99 1.64 -11.42 14.87
CA PHE A 99 0.53 -11.87 14.04
C PHE A 99 -0.52 -12.63 14.85
N LYS A 100 -1.73 -12.07 14.92
CA LYS A 100 -2.82 -12.48 15.83
C LYS A 100 -3.87 -13.38 15.19
N CYS A 101 -3.82 -13.62 13.89
CA CYS A 101 -4.78 -14.51 13.26
C CYS A 101 -4.33 -15.97 13.33
N LYS A 102 -5.25 -16.85 13.76
CA LYS A 102 -5.10 -18.31 13.67
C LYS A 102 -5.94 -18.84 12.54
N PHE A 103 -5.36 -19.73 11.75
CA PHE A 103 -6.04 -20.37 10.62
C PHE A 103 -6.38 -21.82 10.94
N THR A 104 -7.42 -22.33 10.28
CA THR A 104 -7.76 -23.74 10.21
C THR A 104 -8.11 -24.11 8.77
N LYS A 105 -8.06 -25.40 8.45
CA LYS A 105 -8.47 -25.89 7.14
C LYS A 105 -9.98 -25.82 7.02
N HIS A 106 -10.48 -25.23 5.94
CA HIS A 106 -11.89 -25.25 5.58
C HIS A 106 -12.04 -25.12 4.07
N HIS A 107 -12.72 -26.07 3.45
CA HIS A 107 -12.97 -26.05 2.01
C HIS A 107 -13.86 -24.89 1.60
N ASN A 108 -13.71 -24.40 0.37
CA ASN A 108 -14.47 -23.29 -0.21
C ASN A 108 -14.20 -21.91 0.42
N TYR A 109 -13.07 -21.76 1.10
CA TYR A 109 -12.59 -20.47 1.58
C TYR A 109 -11.13 -20.26 1.18
N THR A 110 -10.81 -19.04 0.81
CA THR A 110 -9.44 -18.57 0.59
C THR A 110 -9.15 -17.46 1.57
N SER A 111 -8.08 -17.61 2.34
CA SER A 111 -7.51 -16.54 3.15
C SER A 111 -6.32 -15.93 2.43
N ALA A 112 -6.12 -14.63 2.52
CA ALA A 112 -4.89 -14.00 2.04
C ALA A 112 -4.33 -13.02 3.07
N VAL A 113 -3.01 -13.03 3.23
CA VAL A 113 -2.27 -12.22 4.21
C VAL A 113 -1.40 -11.21 3.49
N LEU A 114 -1.47 -9.95 3.87
CA LEU A 114 -0.63 -8.89 3.34
C LEU A 114 0.80 -9.04 3.87
N VAL A 115 1.75 -9.32 2.98
CA VAL A 115 3.17 -9.55 3.28
C VAL A 115 4.00 -8.40 2.67
N VAL A 116 3.90 -7.22 3.25
CA VAL A 116 4.67 -6.05 2.77
C VAL A 116 6.01 -6.02 3.49
N ASN A 117 7.09 -6.26 2.75
CA ASN A 117 8.43 -5.97 3.25
C ASN A 117 8.68 -4.46 3.13
N ARG A 118 8.32 -3.71 4.19
CA ARG A 118 8.39 -2.23 4.24
C ARG A 118 9.76 -1.68 3.81
N HIS A 119 10.84 -2.39 4.14
CA HIS A 119 12.20 -1.98 3.80
C HIS A 119 12.48 -2.06 2.28
N LEU A 120 11.89 -3.04 1.59
CA LEU A 120 12.07 -3.20 0.15
C LEU A 120 11.27 -2.16 -0.62
N THR A 121 10.03 -1.90 -0.19
CA THR A 121 9.16 -0.90 -0.83
C THR A 121 9.70 0.51 -0.73
N GLU A 122 10.33 0.87 0.40
CA GLU A 122 10.96 2.18 0.57
C GLU A 122 12.17 2.32 -0.36
N LEU A 123 13.02 1.29 -0.46
CA LEU A 123 14.17 1.29 -1.35
C LEU A 123 13.78 1.38 -2.82
N GLU A 124 12.76 0.64 -3.25
CA GLU A 124 12.22 0.73 -4.61
C GLU A 124 11.67 2.12 -4.93
N SER A 125 10.96 2.75 -3.99
CA SER A 125 10.45 4.11 -4.16
C SER A 125 11.60 5.11 -4.35
N GLN A 126 12.67 5.00 -3.55
CA GLN A 126 13.85 5.85 -3.64
C GLN A 126 14.58 5.67 -4.98
N ILE A 127 14.71 4.42 -5.47
CA ILE A 127 15.29 4.13 -6.79
C ILE A 127 14.47 4.79 -7.91
N LYS A 128 13.15 4.63 -7.90
CA LYS A 128 12.25 5.24 -8.91
C LYS A 128 12.35 6.77 -8.93
N HIS A 129 12.40 7.41 -7.75
CA HIS A 129 12.58 8.85 -7.65
C HIS A 129 13.91 9.33 -8.23
N THR A 130 15.00 8.63 -7.90
CA THR A 130 16.34 8.96 -8.39
C THR A 130 16.44 8.83 -9.92
N GLN A 131 15.78 7.81 -10.50
CA GLN A 131 15.72 7.64 -11.96
C GLN A 131 15.00 8.79 -12.65
N HIS A 132 13.83 9.19 -12.12
CA HIS A 132 13.04 10.28 -12.71
C HIS A 132 13.79 11.62 -12.68
N GLU A 133 14.51 11.91 -11.59
CA GLU A 133 15.37 13.10 -11.52
C GLU A 133 16.45 13.10 -12.60
N HIS A 134 17.08 11.96 -12.85
CA HIS A 134 18.12 11.83 -13.87
C HIS A 134 17.59 12.04 -15.30
N GLU A 135 16.35 11.61 -15.59
CA GLU A 135 15.70 11.87 -16.87
C GLU A 135 15.35 13.35 -17.05
N LEU A 136 14.81 14.00 -16.02
CA LEU A 136 14.55 15.44 -16.01
C LEU A 136 15.83 16.25 -16.24
N ALA A 137 16.95 15.84 -15.62
CA ALA A 137 18.24 16.49 -15.80
C ALA A 137 18.75 16.41 -17.25
N LYS A 138 18.44 15.32 -17.97
CA LYS A 138 18.78 15.18 -19.40
C LYS A 138 17.97 16.12 -20.28
N LEU A 139 16.69 16.31 -19.98
CA LEU A 139 15.80 17.22 -20.73
C LEU A 139 16.11 18.69 -20.50
N ARG A 140 16.64 19.03 -19.31
CA ARG A 140 16.96 20.41 -18.93
C ARG A 140 18.27 20.93 -19.57
N LYS A 141 18.99 20.09 -20.32
CA LYS A 141 20.20 20.49 -21.05
C LYS A 141 19.78 21.15 -22.38
N PRO A 142 20.03 22.45 -22.58
CA PRO A 142 19.80 23.07 -23.89
C PRO A 142 20.77 22.47 -24.90
N GLU A 143 20.25 21.97 -26.00
CA GLU A 143 21.04 21.66 -27.19
C GLU A 143 21.54 22.97 -27.79
N SER A 144 22.71 23.42 -27.30
CA SER A 144 23.51 24.45 -27.95
C SER A 144 24.68 23.75 -28.63
N GLU A 145 24.46 23.20 -29.82
CA GLU A 145 25.54 22.98 -30.78
C GLU A 145 25.67 24.21 -31.69
N PRO A 146 26.87 24.80 -31.82
CA PRO A 146 27.11 25.86 -32.79
C PRO A 146 27.15 25.25 -34.20
N VAL A 147 26.10 25.45 -34.98
CA VAL A 147 26.14 25.18 -36.43
C VAL A 147 27.05 26.22 -37.08
N SER A 148 28.32 25.89 -37.23
CA SER A 148 29.25 26.64 -38.07
C SER A 148 28.88 26.41 -39.54
N VAL A 149 28.04 27.30 -40.08
CA VAL A 149 27.75 27.37 -41.52
C VAL A 149 28.94 28.04 -42.21
N THR A 150 29.88 27.24 -42.72
CA THR A 150 30.93 27.72 -43.63
C THR A 150 30.29 28.07 -44.98
N MET A 151 30.22 29.37 -45.29
CA MET A 151 29.82 29.86 -46.61
C MET A 151 30.91 29.52 -47.64
N ILE A 152 30.54 28.76 -48.67
CA ILE A 152 31.36 28.54 -49.87
C ILE A 152 31.03 29.67 -50.84
N VAL A 153 32.02 30.52 -51.15
CA VAL A 153 31.95 31.52 -52.24
C VAL A 153 32.61 30.94 -53.51
N PRO A 154 32.09 31.21 -54.72
CA PRO A 154 32.54 30.54 -55.94
C PRO A 154 33.71 31.23 -56.65
N SER A 155 34.30 30.47 -57.56
CA SER A 155 35.51 30.65 -58.37
C SER A 155 35.71 31.96 -59.14
N SER A 156 36.97 32.30 -59.41
CA SER A 156 37.51 32.68 -60.74
C SER A 156 39.02 32.47 -60.77
#